data_AF-A0A8T5MLD1-F1
#
_entry.id   AF-A0A8T5MLD1-F1
#
_cell.length_a   1.000
_cell.length_b   1.000
_cell.length_c   1.000
_cell.angle_alpha   90.00
_cell.angle_beta   90.00
_cell.angle_gamma   90.00
#
_symmetry.space_group_name_H-M   'P 1'
#
loop_
_entity.id
_entity.type
_entity.pdbx_description
1 polymer ?
#
loop_
_entity_poly.entity_id
_entity_poly.type
_entity_poly.pdbx_seq_one_letter_code
_entity_poly.pdbx_strand_id
1 'polypeptide(L)' 'MAKYVVISSLTDEGAKTLKGNPKRVKAVNEELEKMGVKVLEQFAVLGDFDFLNIVEAPDNET' A
#
# COMPACT_ATOMS: atom_id res chain seq x y z
N MET A 1 5.51 18.57 1.95
CA MET A 1 4.93 17.22 2.02
C MET A 1 3.44 17.33 1.80
N ALA A 2 2.93 16.66 0.77
CA ALA A 2 1.51 16.58 0.46
C ALA A 2 0.96 15.19 0.83
N LYS A 3 -0.34 15.11 1.10
CA LYS A 3 -1.01 13.84 1.39
C LYS A 3 -1.68 13.30 0.13
N TYR A 4 -1.46 12.03 -0.14
CA TYR A 4 -2.04 11.32 -1.27
C TYR A 4 -2.78 10.08 -0.82
N VAL A 5 -3.74 9.66 -1.65
CA VAL A 5 -4.47 8.41 -1.49
C VAL A 5 -4.00 7.45 -2.57
N VAL A 6 -3.48 6.30 -2.15
CA VAL A 6 -3.05 5.22 -3.03
C VAL A 6 -3.99 4.04 -2.85
N ILE A 7 -4.68 3.68 -3.93
CA ILE A 7 -5.60 2.53 -3.97
C ILE A 7 -4.89 1.40 -4.73
N SER A 8 -4.92 0.19 -4.20
CA SER A 8 -4.30 -0.97 -4.84
C SER A 8 -5.16 -2.22 -4.74
N SER A 9 -5.01 -3.08 -5.75
CA SER A 9 -5.60 -4.41 -5.80
C SER A 9 -4.50 -5.46 -5.82
N LEU A 10 -4.74 -6.58 -5.15
CA LEU A 10 -3.87 -7.74 -5.13
C LEU A 10 -3.97 -8.47 -6.46
N THR A 11 -2.82 -8.87 -6.98
CA THR A 11 -2.77 -9.90 -8.02
C THR A 11 -3.06 -11.26 -7.39
N ASP A 12 -3.38 -12.26 -8.22
CA ASP A 12 -3.61 -13.64 -7.76
C ASP A 12 -2.42 -14.20 -6.96
N GLU A 13 -1.19 -13.87 -7.36
CA GLU A 13 0.02 -14.23 -6.62
C GLU A 13 0.14 -13.46 -5.30
N GLY A 14 -0.18 -12.17 -5.29
CA GLY A 14 -0.23 -11.34 -4.08
C GLY A 14 -1.20 -11.92 -3.06
N ALA A 15 -2.41 -12.30 -3.48
CA ALA A 15 -3.43 -12.90 -2.63
C ALA A 15 -3.00 -14.27 -2.07
N LYS A 16 -2.41 -15.14 -2.90
CA LYS A 16 -1.87 -16.43 -2.43
C LYS A 16 -0.76 -16.24 -1.39
N THR A 17 0.14 -15.29 -1.64
CA THR A 17 1.25 -15.00 -0.74
C THR A 17 0.77 -14.41 0.57
N LEU A 18 -0.21 -13.51 0.53
CA LEU A 18 -0.83 -12.92 1.72
C LEU A 18 -1.54 -14.00 2.56
N LYS A 19 -2.21 -14.95 1.92
CA LYS A 19 -2.86 -16.08 2.60
C LYS A 19 -1.84 -16.99 3.31
N GLY A 20 -0.68 -17.22 2.70
CA GLY A 20 0.41 -18.00 3.30
C GLY A 20 1.25 -17.23 4.33
N ASN A 21 1.31 -15.91 4.23
CA ASN A 21 2.08 -15.03 5.12
C ASN A 21 1.38 -13.67 5.30
N PRO A 22 0.43 -13.56 6.26
CA PRO A 22 -0.35 -12.33 6.47
C PRO A 22 0.49 -11.11 6.84
N LYS A 23 1.70 -11.32 7.40
CA LYS A 23 2.62 -10.23 7.76
C LYS A 23 3.16 -9.48 6.54
N ARG A 24 3.09 -10.09 5.35
CA ARG A 24 3.57 -9.49 4.10
C ARG A 24 2.71 -8.32 3.62
N VAL A 25 1.53 -8.09 4.19
CA VAL A 25 0.70 -6.92 3.84
C VAL A 25 1.47 -5.60 3.99
N LYS A 26 2.43 -5.55 4.93
CA LYS A 26 3.28 -4.39 5.19
C LYS A 26 4.52 -4.31 4.31
N ALA A 27 4.82 -5.33 3.49
CA ALA A 27 6.02 -5.33 2.65
C ALA A 27 5.98 -4.22 1.60
N VAL A 28 4.79 -3.87 1.10
CA VAL A 28 4.61 -2.74 0.18
C VAL A 28 4.97 -1.41 0.87
N ASN A 29 4.77 -1.29 2.19
CA ASN A 29 5.15 -0.08 2.91
C ASN A 29 6.67 0.12 2.90
N GLU A 30 7.45 -0.96 3.02
CA GLU A 30 8.91 -0.89 2.96
C GLU A 30 9.41 -0.47 1.57
N GLU A 31 8.70 -0.84 0.50
CA GLU A 31 9.01 -0.39 -0.85
C GLU A 31 8.69 1.10 -1.05
N LEU A 32 7.53 1.55 -0.57
CA LEU A 32 7.15 2.97 -0.61
C LEU A 32 8.11 3.84 0.21
N GLU A 33 8.52 3.39 1.40
CA GLU A 33 9.49 4.11 2.22
C GLU A 33 10.85 4.28 1.51
N LYS A 34 11.28 3.30 0.71
CA LYS A 34 12.52 3.42 -0.11
C LYS A 34 12.39 4.48 -1.21
N MET A 35 11.17 4.78 -1.65
CA MET A 35 10.88 5.85 -2.61
C MET A 35 10.76 7.23 -1.93
N GLY A 36 10.93 7.31 -0.60
CA GLY A 36 10.71 8.53 0.16
C GLY A 36 9.24 8.82 0.48
N VAL A 37 8.36 7.85 0.20
CA VAL A 37 6.92 7.94 0.48
C VAL A 37 6.64 7.32 1.84
N LYS A 38 6.07 8.11 2.74
CA LYS A 38 5.72 7.64 4.08
C LYS A 38 4.27 7.18 4.12
N VAL A 39 4.04 5.91 4.47
CA VAL A 39 2.68 5.41 4.72
C VAL A 39 2.21 5.91 6.09
N LEU A 40 1.15 6.72 6.10
CA LEU A 40 0.53 7.24 7.32
C LEU A 40 -0.50 6.25 7.86
N GLU A 41 -1.38 5.76 7.00
CA GLU A 41 -2.46 4.85 7.34
C GLU A 41 -2.70 3.87 6.19
N GLN A 42 -3.10 2.64 6.52
CA GLN A 42 -3.40 1.59 5.56
C GLN A 42 -4.65 0.85 6.02
N PHE A 43 -5.59 0.65 5.09
CA PHE A 43 -6.85 -0.02 5.31
C PHE A 43 -7.02 -1.14 4.28
N ALA A 44 -7.41 -2.32 4.75
CA ALA A 44 -8.03 -3.31 3.88
C ALA A 44 -9.49 -2.91 3.68
N VAL A 45 -9.95 -2.87 2.44
CA VAL A 45 -11.32 -2.45 2.12
C VAL A 45 -12.13 -3.63 1.61
N LEU A 46 -13.44 -3.58 1.85
CA LEU A 46 -14.39 -4.53 1.29
C LEU A 46 -14.99 -3.88 0.03
N GLY A 47 -14.63 -4.33 -1.16
CA GLY A 47 -15.10 -3.75 -2.41
C GLY A 47 -14.25 -4.12 -3.62
N ASP A 48 -14.23 -3.24 -4.63
CA ASP A 48 -13.56 -3.46 -5.92
C ASP A 48 -12.02 -3.36 -5.85
N PHE A 49 -11.48 -2.96 -4.70
CA PHE A 49 -10.06 -2.86 -4.43
C PHE A 49 -9.74 -3.59 -3.14
N ASP A 50 -8.46 -3.89 -2.93
CA ASP A 50 -8.03 -4.64 -1.74
C ASP A 50 -7.54 -3.70 -0.64
N PHE A 51 -6.83 -2.62 -1.01
CA PHE A 51 -6.24 -1.69 -0.05
C PHE A 51 -6.42 -0.23 -0.43
N LEU A 52 -6.53 0.60 0.61
CA LEU A 52 -6.45 2.05 0.55
C LEU A 52 -5.35 2.51 1.52
N ASN A 53 -4.42 3.33 1.02
CA ASN A 53 -3.31 3.86 1.79
C ASN A 53 -3.35 5.38 1.76
N ILE A 54 -3.18 6.01 2.92
CA ILE A 54 -2.91 7.43 3.03
C ILE A 54 -1.40 7.58 3.18
N VAL A 55 -0.78 8.28 2.23
CA VAL A 55 0.68 8.46 2.19
C VAL A 55 1.06 9.93 2.19
N GLU A 56 2.26 10.21 2.64
CA GLU A 56 2.89 11.52 2.56
C GLU A 56 4.09 11.44 1.63
N ALA A 57 4.08 12.29 0.59
CA ALA A 57 5.09 12.29 -0.46
C ALA A 57 5.54 13.74 -0.79
N PRO A 58 6.73 13.94 -1.37
CA PRO A 58 7.27 15.27 -1.66
C PRO A 58 6.51 15.97 -2.78
N ASP A 59 6.09 15.24 -3.81
CA ASP A 59 5.39 15.72 -5.00
C ASP A 59 4.43 14.64 -5.53
N ASN A 60 3.88 14.86 -6.73
CA ASN A 60 2.91 13.98 -7.38
C ASN A 60 3.54 13.01 -8.38
N GLU A 61 4.83 13.15 -8.67
CA GLU A 61 5.59 12.27 -9.57
C GLU A 61 6.30 11.14 -8.79
N THR A 62 6.61 11.38 -7.52
CA THR A 62 7.49 10.54 -6.68
C THR A 62 6.79 9.99 -5.44
#